data_AF-S0G5S8-F1
#
_entry.id   AF-S0G5S8-F1
#
_cell.length_a   1.000
_cell.length_b   1.000
_cell.length_c   1.000
_cell.angle_alpha   90.00
_cell.angle_beta   90.00
_cell.angle_gamma   90.00
#
_symmetry.space_group_name_H-M   'P 1'
#
loop_
_entity.id
_entity.type
_entity.pdbx_description
1 polymer ?
#
loop_
_entity_poly.entity_id
_entity_poly.type
_entity_poly.pdbx_seq_one_letter_code
_entity_poly.pdbx_strand_id
1 'polypeptide(L)'
;MATQMIIRLESNLKNKVSQLAKAEGKNLSELVRELLEKYTKERDTSAYIDNLWDKIGQNLAQNNISESDIEKAIKQVRSKNA
;
A
#
# COMPACT_ATOMS: atom_id res chain seq x y z
N MET A 1 3.03 -19.36 9.72
CA MET A 1 4.28 -20.14 9.63
C MET A 1 5.41 -19.18 9.36
N ALA A 2 6.50 -19.21 10.13
CA ALA A 2 7.62 -18.29 9.92
C ALA A 2 8.61 -18.89 8.89
N THR A 3 8.83 -18.20 7.77
CA THR A 3 9.85 -18.55 6.78
C THR A 3 11.16 -17.82 7.10
N GLN A 4 12.30 -18.48 6.87
CA GLN A 4 13.62 -17.90 7.10
C GLN A 4 14.19 -17.30 5.80
N MET A 5 14.79 -16.12 5.89
CA MET A 5 15.45 -15.44 4.77
C MET A 5 16.92 -15.20 5.11
N ILE A 6 17.83 -15.64 4.23
CA ILE A 6 19.27 -15.39 4.37
C ILE A 6 19.65 -14.26 3.41
N ILE A 7 20.18 -13.17 3.95
CA ILE A 7 20.57 -11.98 3.18
C ILE A 7 22.09 -11.81 3.29
N ARG A 8 22.78 -11.77 2.14
CA ARG A 8 24.20 -11.43 2.09
C ARG A 8 24.34 -9.91 2.07
N LEU A 9 25.17 -9.38 2.97
CA LEU A 9 25.37 -7.95 3.19
C LEU A 9 26.86 -7.67 3.29
N GLU A 10 27.29 -6.53 2.77
CA GLU A 10 28.62 -6.01 3.01
C GLU A 10 28.87 -5.80 4.51
N SER A 11 30.08 -6.11 4.98
CA SER A 11 30.40 -6.11 6.41
C SER A 11 30.20 -4.73 7.06
N ASN A 12 30.56 -3.67 6.34
CA ASN A 12 30.39 -2.29 6.77
C ASN A 12 28.91 -1.92 6.91
N LEU A 13 28.08 -2.33 5.95
CA LEU A 13 26.64 -2.08 5.97
C LEU A 13 25.98 -2.80 7.15
N LYS A 14 26.30 -4.07 7.37
CA LYS A 14 25.81 -4.85 8.51
C LYS A 14 26.10 -4.15 9.83
N ASN A 15 27.32 -3.64 10.01
CA ASN A 15 27.73 -2.99 11.25
C ASN A 15 26.97 -1.67 11.49
N LYS A 16 26.86 -0.82 10.46
CA LYS A 16 26.12 0.45 10.56
C LYS A 16 24.64 0.22 10.87
N VAL A 17 23.98 -0.66 10.12
CA VAL A 17 22.56 -0.96 10.33
C VAL A 17 22.33 -1.59 11.69
N SER A 18 23.22 -2.47 12.15
CA SER A 18 23.12 -3.05 13.49
C SER A 18 23.29 -2.01 14.61
N GLN A 19 24.13 -1.00 14.43
CA GLN A 19 24.27 0.09 15.40
C GLN A 19 23.02 0.97 15.45
N LEU A 20 22.47 1.32 14.29
CA LEU A 20 21.22 2.09 14.18
C LEU A 20 20.05 1.33 14.80
N ALA A 21 19.89 0.04 14.49
CA ALA A 21 18.85 -0.80 15.09
C ALA A 21 18.95 -0.81 16.62
N LYS A 22 20.17 -0.97 17.16
CA LYS A 22 20.39 -0.95 18.61
C LYS A 22 20.06 0.40 19.25
N ALA A 23 20.34 1.51 18.57
CA ALA A 23 19.99 2.85 19.05
C ALA A 23 18.46 3.03 19.16
N GLU A 24 17.71 2.35 18.30
CA GLU A 24 16.24 2.28 18.35
C GLU A 24 15.70 1.20 19.31
N GLY A 25 16.57 0.48 20.03
CA GLY A 25 16.19 -0.63 20.91
C GLY A 25 15.75 -1.90 20.17
N LYS A 26 16.02 -1.98 18.87
CA LYS A 26 15.62 -3.10 17.99
C LYS A 26 16.80 -4.00 17.65
N ASN A 27 16.50 -5.26 17.35
CA ASN A 27 17.47 -6.14 16.70
C ASN A 27 17.46 -5.97 15.18
N LEU A 28 18.52 -6.43 14.51
CA LEU A 28 18.66 -6.29 13.05
C LEU A 28 17.52 -6.99 12.29
N SER A 29 17.04 -8.13 12.78
CA SER A 29 15.96 -8.89 12.14
C SER A 29 14.61 -8.20 12.27
N GLU A 30 14.34 -7.52 13.39
CA GLU A 30 13.16 -6.68 13.59
C GLU A 30 13.16 -5.49 12.64
N LEU A 31 14.29 -4.79 12.53
CA LEU A 31 14.43 -3.68 11.60
C LEU A 31 14.22 -4.12 10.14
N VAL A 32 14.82 -5.25 9.74
CA VAL A 32 14.63 -5.80 8.39
C VAL A 32 13.18 -6.20 8.15
N ARG A 33 12.51 -6.80 9.14
CA ARG A 33 11.09 -7.15 9.04
C ARG A 33 10.22 -5.91 8.85
N GLU A 34 10.41 -4.89 9.68
CA GLU A 34 9.66 -3.62 9.58
C GLU A 34 9.90 -2.94 8.23
N LEU A 35 11.14 -2.94 7.73
CA LEU A 35 11.46 -2.39 6.41
C LEU A 35 10.75 -3.13 5.30
N LEU A 36 10.72 -4.47 5.34
CA LEU A 36 10.01 -5.28 4.35
C LEU A 36 8.50 -5.08 4.42
N GLU A 37 7.92 -5.03 5.63
CA GLU A 37 6.50 -4.74 5.83
C GLU A 37 6.11 -3.36 5.33
N LYS A 38 6.95 -2.35 5.57
CA LYS A 38 6.72 -1.00 5.07
C LYS A 38 6.85 -0.97 3.55
N TYR A 39 7.89 -1.62 3.00
CA TYR A 39 8.12 -1.72 1.56
C TYR A 39 6.94 -2.38 0.84
N THR A 40 6.37 -3.45 1.41
CA THR A 40 5.18 -4.10 0.84
C THR A 40 3.95 -3.22 1.01
N LYS A 41 3.68 -2.65 2.19
CA LYS A 41 2.50 -1.78 2.38
C LYS A 41 2.50 -0.55 1.47
N GLU A 42 3.65 0.08 1.26
CA GLU A 42 3.78 1.25 0.38
C GLU A 42 3.64 0.89 -1.11
N ARG A 43 4.06 -0.33 -1.49
CA ARG A 43 4.00 -0.79 -2.89
C ARG A 43 2.82 -1.69 -3.20
N ASP A 44 2.05 -2.09 -2.21
CA ASP A 44 0.76 -2.74 -2.41
C ASP A 44 -0.28 -1.68 -2.82
N THR A 45 0.04 -1.02 -3.93
CA THR A 45 -0.82 -0.07 -4.61
C THR A 45 -2.09 -0.78 -5.06
N SER A 46 -2.04 -2.09 -5.29
CA SER A 46 -3.20 -2.94 -5.55
C SER A 46 -4.17 -2.93 -4.37
N ALA A 47 -3.74 -3.29 -3.16
CA ALA A 47 -4.63 -3.22 -2.00
C ALA A 47 -5.14 -1.80 -1.69
N TYR A 48 -4.31 -0.78 -1.94
CA TYR A 48 -4.74 0.61 -1.81
C TYR A 48 -5.80 1.00 -2.84
N ILE A 49 -5.61 0.61 -4.11
CA ILE A 49 -6.56 0.84 -5.21
C ILE A 49 -7.86 0.06 -4.95
N ASP A 50 -7.78 -1.19 -4.49
CA ASP A 50 -8.93 -2.01 -4.16
C ASP A 50 -9.76 -1.37 -3.05
N ASN A 51 -9.12 -0.91 -1.96
CA ASN A 51 -9.79 -0.21 -0.88
C ASN A 51 -10.43 1.12 -1.35
N LEU A 52 -9.77 1.81 -2.29
CA LEU A 52 -10.32 3.04 -2.87
C LEU A 52 -11.57 2.74 -3.71
N TRP A 53 -11.55 1.69 -4.53
CA TRP A 53 -12.72 1.22 -5.28
C TRP A 53 -13.85 0.75 -4.36
N ASP A 54 -13.54 0.04 -3.28
CA ASP A 54 -14.52 -0.38 -2.28
C ASP A 54 -15.20 0.83 -1.63
N LYS A 55 -14.44 1.84 -1.23
CA LYS A 55 -14.99 3.09 -0.66
C LYS A 55 -15.88 3.83 -1.65
N ILE A 56 -15.48 3.90 -2.92
CA ILE A 56 -16.31 4.50 -3.97
C ILE A 56 -17.61 3.70 -4.10
N GLY A 57 -17.54 2.37 -4.20
CA GLY A 57 -18.70 1.50 -4.30
C GLY A 57 -19.67 1.65 -3.12
N GLN A 58 -19.15 1.70 -1.89
CA GLN A 58 -19.95 1.95 -0.69
C GLN A 58 -20.66 3.30 -0.73
N ASN A 59 -19.96 4.36 -1.16
CA ASN A 59 -20.53 5.70 -1.24
C ASN A 59 -21.62 5.77 -2.32
N LEU A 60 -21.42 5.12 -3.47
CA LEU A 60 -22.44 5.01 -4.52
C LEU A 60 -23.69 4.27 -4.01
N ALA A 61 -23.50 3.16 -3.29
CA ALA A 61 -24.60 2.40 -2.70
C ALA A 61 -25.36 3.21 -1.64
N GLN A 62 -24.66 3.92 -0.75
CA GLN A 62 -25.27 4.78 0.27
C GLN A 62 -26.11 5.92 -0.33
N ASN A 63 -25.70 6.44 -1.49
CA ASN A 63 -26.42 7.50 -2.19
C ASN A 63 -27.48 6.96 -3.18
N ASN A 64 -27.77 5.65 -3.17
CA ASN A 64 -28.70 4.99 -4.09
C ASN A 64 -28.40 5.29 -5.57
N ILE A 65 -27.12 5.43 -5.93
CA ILE A 65 -26.71 5.70 -7.31
C ILE A 65 -26.96 4.44 -8.14
N SER A 66 -27.78 4.56 -9.17
CA SER A 66 -28.08 3.47 -10.11
C SER A 66 -27.13 3.50 -11.31
N GLU A 67 -27.07 2.39 -12.05
CA GLU A 67 -26.35 2.31 -13.33
C GLU A 67 -26.80 3.40 -14.32
N SER A 68 -28.10 3.73 -14.31
CA SER A 68 -28.67 4.77 -15.17
C SER A 68 -28.14 6.17 -14.86
N ASP A 69 -27.79 6.43 -13.60
CA ASP A 69 -27.25 7.72 -13.16
C ASP A 69 -25.78 7.85 -13.57
N ILE A 70 -25.03 6.75 -13.53
CA ILE A 70 -23.66 6.68 -14.06
C ILE A 70 -23.67 6.94 -15.57
N GLU A 71 -24.58 6.31 -16.31
CA GLU A 71 -24.67 6.50 -17.76
C GLU A 71 -25.02 7.96 -18.12
N LYS A 72 -25.94 8.59 -17.38
CA LYS A 72 -26.27 10.02 -17.53
C LYS A 72 -25.06 10.91 -17.25
N ALA A 73 -24.31 10.64 -16.18
CA ALA A 73 -23.12 11.42 -15.84
C ALA A 73 -22.04 11.33 -16.93
N ILE A 74 -21.80 10.13 -17.49
CA ILE A 74 -20.86 9.92 -18.60
C ILE A 74 -21.29 10.72 -19.83
N LYS A 75 -22.57 10.67 -20.20
CA LYS A 75 -23.12 11.43 -21.33
C LYS A 75 -22.94 12.94 -21.13
N GLN A 76 -23.26 13.46 -19.94
CA GLN A 76 -23.12 14.88 -19.62
C GLN A 76 -21.68 15.39 -19.74
N VAL A 77 -20.69 14.63 -19.25
CA VAL A 77 -19.28 15.03 -19.33
C VAL A 77 -18.81 15.02 -20.79
N ARG A 78 -19.18 13.99 -21.57
CA ARG A 78 -18.82 13.91 -22.99
C ARG A 78 -19.44 15.04 -23.81
N SER A 79 -20.69 15.41 -23.53
CA SER A 79 -21.35 16.55 -24.17
C SER A 79 -20.75 17.91 -23.79
N LYS A 80 -20.11 18.03 -22.63
CA LYS A 80 -19.42 19.27 -22.20
C LYS A 80 -18.03 19.44 -22.80
N ASN A 81 -17.41 18.34 -23.25
CA ASN A 81 -16.07 18.32 -23.82
C ASN A 81 -16.09 18.23 -25.37
N ALA A 82 -17.27 18.34 -25.98
CA ALA A 82 -17.51 18.42 -27.42
C ALA A 82 -17.84 19.86 -27.81
#